data_AF-A0A2W6CXK8-F1
#
_entry.id   AF-A0A2W6CXK8-F1
#
_cell.length_a   1.000
_cell.length_b   1.000
_cell.length_c   1.000
_cell.angle_alpha   90.00
_cell.angle_beta   90.00
_cell.angle_gamma   90.00
#
_symmetry.space_group_name_H-M   'P 1'
#
loop_
_entity.id
_entity.type
_entity.pdbx_description
1 polymer ?
#
loop_
_entity_poly.entity_id
_entity_poly.type
_entity_poly.pdbx_seq_one_letter_code
_entity_poly.pdbx_strand_id
1 'polypeptide(L)'
;MAENDVLIEVETLVGMLTGEDPLDAAGIRFLLDALTAATDSALGFLSAQIECHTAQGDAIQRGVVQAQLAALRSQARSREEKAAVALIAARAAEGAGDSATACDVLDEALTLRPGLEPALHDATQYAAARGDYVTADRYLRRSDIPSPLRAGLSEAIAATPPDIGRNNPCPCGSGRKFKACCRLDALPPLSARAQLVYALLGTYAERAPGLKMITLLIERTEDAQRYAMFMLDLALFHGGLVEKFLAARGHWLRPDERQLIEDWRRIPVTLYEATDVTRDVSVTLRPLPDFDPIELVDKLFSQSTHRLALFCGRVLHDDTGPRMLAVPVHVSRQRRRELAGLLASGPSMEQIADFFAPQPPVQFRNSDGDDIYECHVTYRVPHSQQTFDVLIERLTRTDEDVVAWHRQLPDGRVLNLGVIQRTGDDLTVASNSPARLAELETQLRDVAPEATERARHAKRVSEESDGREGRTIILESYFLEATAATDADDATDRISRDAEASWLDTPGVIGDLSPREAAASDDPAIRAELRSTVDDVEAMLLQTQRAGQPTTGLMSPHRLREALTKD
;
A
#
# COMPACT_ATOMS: atom_id res chain seq x y z
N MET A 1 22.27 -31.12 -36.28
CA MET A 1 21.15 -30.48 -37.00
C MET A 1 20.79 -29.26 -36.19
N ALA A 2 20.98 -28.09 -36.77
CA ALA A 2 21.04 -26.80 -36.09
C ALA A 2 19.65 -26.24 -35.79
N GLU A 3 19.38 -25.94 -34.51
CA GLU A 3 18.47 -24.87 -34.11
C GLU A 3 19.30 -23.58 -34.06
N ASN A 4 19.47 -22.94 -35.22
CA ASN A 4 19.78 -21.52 -35.25
C ASN A 4 18.45 -20.78 -35.11
N ASP A 5 17.95 -20.69 -33.88
CA ASP A 5 16.88 -19.75 -33.55
C ASP A 5 17.47 -18.35 -33.69
N VAL A 6 17.24 -17.72 -34.84
CA VAL A 6 17.42 -16.29 -34.97
C VAL A 6 16.32 -15.67 -34.11
N LEU A 7 16.65 -15.41 -32.84
CA LEU A 7 15.87 -14.54 -31.96
C LEU A 7 15.87 -13.15 -32.59
N ILE A 8 14.88 -12.87 -33.43
CA ILE A 8 14.66 -11.53 -33.96
C ILE A 8 14.20 -10.67 -32.78
N GLU A 9 14.93 -9.58 -32.51
CA GLU A 9 14.58 -8.66 -31.44
C GLU A 9 13.24 -7.98 -31.75
N VAL A 10 12.30 -8.07 -30.79
CA VAL A 10 10.97 -7.46 -30.92
C VAL A 10 11.05 -5.98 -31.21
N GLU A 11 12.05 -5.27 -30.67
CA GLU A 11 12.28 -3.85 -30.91
C GLU A 11 12.52 -3.53 -32.40
N THR A 12 13.21 -4.42 -33.12
CA THR A 12 13.41 -4.27 -34.56
C THR A 12 12.08 -4.33 -35.31
N LEU A 13 11.23 -5.31 -34.97
CA LEU A 13 9.93 -5.48 -35.61
C LEU A 13 8.98 -4.32 -35.29
N VAL A 14 8.98 -3.84 -34.04
CA VAL A 14 8.22 -2.66 -33.63
C VAL A 14 8.71 -1.44 -34.41
N GLY A 15 10.02 -1.20 -34.47
CA GLY A 15 10.60 -0.09 -35.21
C GLY A 15 10.22 -0.08 -36.70
N MET A 16 10.16 -1.24 -37.35
CA MET A 16 9.67 -1.36 -38.73
C MET A 16 8.19 -1.02 -38.89
N LEU A 17 7.34 -1.37 -37.91
CA LEU A 17 5.90 -1.08 -37.93
C LEU A 17 5.57 0.37 -37.57
N THR A 18 6.45 1.04 -36.83
CA THR A 18 6.26 2.43 -36.37
C THR A 18 7.09 3.45 -37.15
N GLY A 19 7.99 2.99 -38.03
CA GLY A 19 8.88 3.84 -38.82
C GLY A 19 8.13 4.59 -39.93
N GLU A 20 8.53 5.86 -40.16
CA GLU A 20 7.91 6.74 -41.16
C GLU A 20 8.13 6.27 -42.61
N ASP A 21 9.23 5.55 -42.86
CA ASP A 21 9.55 5.03 -44.18
C ASP A 21 8.63 3.86 -44.56
N PRO A 22 7.92 3.92 -45.71
CA PRO A 22 7.09 2.82 -46.18
C PRO A 22 7.90 1.52 -46.34
N LEU A 23 7.36 0.41 -45.83
CA LEU A 23 8.00 -0.88 -46.01
C LEU A 23 8.02 -1.29 -47.49
N ASP A 24 9.21 -1.69 -47.97
CA ASP A 24 9.33 -2.31 -49.28
C ASP A 24 8.82 -3.77 -49.26
N ALA A 25 8.79 -4.41 -50.43
CA ALA A 25 8.30 -5.78 -50.55
C ALA A 25 9.12 -6.81 -49.72
N ALA A 26 10.42 -6.57 -49.54
CA ALA A 26 11.27 -7.45 -48.75
C ALA A 26 11.00 -7.28 -47.25
N GLY A 27 10.85 -6.05 -46.78
CA GLY A 27 10.49 -5.72 -45.39
C GLY A 27 9.12 -6.24 -45.00
N ILE A 28 8.13 -6.11 -45.88
CA ILE A 28 6.78 -6.68 -45.67
C ILE A 28 6.85 -8.20 -45.52
N ARG A 29 7.59 -8.88 -46.40
CA ARG A 29 7.71 -10.33 -46.36
C ARG A 29 8.44 -10.79 -45.10
N PHE A 30 9.54 -10.12 -44.75
CA PHE A 30 10.30 -10.37 -43.53
C PHE A 30 9.41 -10.25 -42.27
N LEU A 31 8.62 -9.18 -42.17
CA LEU A 31 7.69 -9.00 -41.04
C LEU A 31 6.67 -10.13 -40.97
N LEU A 32 6.01 -10.47 -42.08
CA LEU A 32 5.01 -11.54 -42.08
C LEU A 32 5.62 -12.91 -41.71
N ASP A 33 6.85 -13.20 -42.14
CA ASP A 33 7.57 -14.42 -41.75
C ASP A 33 7.91 -14.40 -40.24
N ALA A 34 8.41 -13.28 -39.72
CA ALA A 34 8.71 -13.13 -38.29
C ALA A 34 7.46 -13.25 -37.41
N LEU A 35 6.35 -12.61 -37.82
CA LEU A 35 5.08 -12.64 -37.09
C LEU A 35 4.46 -14.04 -37.03
N THR A 36 4.67 -14.87 -38.05
CA THR A 36 4.16 -16.25 -38.08
C THR A 36 5.06 -17.24 -37.35
N ALA A 37 6.37 -16.97 -37.29
CA ALA A 37 7.30 -17.76 -36.48
C ALA A 37 7.20 -17.44 -34.98
N ALA A 38 6.66 -16.28 -34.62
CA ALA A 38 6.53 -15.85 -33.23
C ALA A 38 5.61 -16.77 -32.42
N THR A 39 6.04 -17.08 -31.19
CA THR A 39 5.15 -17.69 -30.19
C THR A 39 4.03 -16.72 -29.82
N ASP A 40 2.93 -17.24 -29.27
CA ASP A 40 1.80 -16.41 -28.83
C ASP A 40 2.21 -15.38 -27.78
N SER A 41 3.15 -15.73 -26.89
CA SER A 41 3.73 -14.80 -25.92
C SER A 41 4.54 -13.68 -26.60
N ALA A 42 5.37 -14.01 -27.59
CA ALA A 42 6.16 -13.02 -28.31
C ALA A 42 5.27 -12.08 -29.14
N LEU A 43 4.24 -12.63 -29.78
CA LEU A 43 3.25 -11.85 -30.52
C LEU A 43 2.40 -10.96 -29.60
N GLY A 44 2.06 -11.46 -28.41
CA GLY A 44 1.43 -10.67 -27.35
C GLY A 44 2.30 -9.48 -26.93
N PHE A 45 3.59 -9.71 -26.65
CA PHE A 45 4.53 -8.65 -26.27
C PHE A 45 4.73 -7.62 -27.39
N LEU A 46 4.95 -8.06 -28.64
CA LEU A 46 5.11 -7.17 -29.79
C LEU A 46 3.87 -6.30 -30.01
N SER A 47 2.68 -6.91 -30.03
CA SER A 47 1.44 -6.19 -30.28
C SER A 47 1.08 -5.22 -29.13
N ALA A 48 1.48 -5.53 -27.89
CA ALA A 48 1.40 -4.63 -26.75
C ALA A 48 2.31 -3.39 -26.90
N GLN A 49 3.49 -3.52 -27.51
CA GLN A 49 4.33 -2.35 -27.81
C GLN A 49 3.69 -1.45 -28.88
N ILE A 50 3.04 -2.03 -29.89
CA ILE A 50 2.28 -1.27 -30.90
C ILE A 50 1.08 -0.55 -30.27
N GLU A 51 0.35 -1.20 -29.36
CA GLU A 51 -0.71 -0.57 -28.57
C GLU A 51 -0.17 0.63 -27.77
N CYS A 52 0.98 0.47 -27.12
CA CYS A 52 1.61 1.57 -26.39
C CYS A 52 2.04 2.73 -27.30
N HIS A 53 2.64 2.41 -28.44
CA HIS A 53 3.09 3.42 -29.41
C HIS A 53 1.89 4.23 -29.94
N THR A 54 0.81 3.56 -30.33
CA THR A 54 -0.39 4.23 -30.84
C THR A 54 -1.15 5.03 -29.78
N ALA A 55 -1.13 4.59 -28.52
CA ALA A 55 -1.71 5.34 -27.39
C ALA A 55 -0.96 6.62 -27.06
N GLN A 56 0.36 6.62 -27.20
CA GLN A 56 1.22 7.79 -26.98
C GLN A 56 1.35 8.68 -28.22
N GLY A 57 1.17 8.10 -29.40
CA GLY A 57 1.40 8.76 -30.66
C GLY A 57 0.29 9.73 -31.06
N ASP A 58 0.67 10.73 -31.85
CA ASP A 58 -0.27 11.68 -32.45
C ASP A 58 -0.98 11.07 -33.70
N ALA A 59 -1.82 11.87 -34.36
CA ALA A 59 -2.56 11.42 -35.54
C ALA A 59 -1.65 11.01 -36.72
N ILE A 60 -0.46 11.62 -36.85
CA ILE A 60 0.50 11.31 -37.91
C ILE A 60 1.12 9.95 -37.62
N GLN A 61 1.62 9.75 -36.41
CA GLN A 61 2.23 8.49 -35.98
C GLN A 61 1.25 7.31 -36.06
N ARG A 62 -0.02 7.53 -35.67
CA ARG A 62 -1.08 6.52 -35.85
C ARG A 62 -1.34 6.22 -37.33
N GLY A 63 -1.31 7.25 -38.19
CA GLY A 63 -1.45 7.10 -39.64
C GLY A 63 -0.33 6.26 -40.27
N VAL A 64 0.91 6.43 -39.80
CA VAL A 64 2.06 5.62 -40.21
C VAL A 64 1.81 4.14 -39.90
N VAL A 65 1.49 3.81 -38.64
CA VAL A 65 1.20 2.43 -38.23
C VAL A 65 0.05 1.83 -39.06
N GLN A 66 -1.01 2.60 -39.30
CA GLN A 66 -2.14 2.17 -40.12
C GLN A 66 -1.74 1.86 -41.56
N ALA A 67 -0.86 2.67 -42.17
CA ALA A 67 -0.37 2.45 -43.53
C ALA A 67 0.49 1.17 -43.62
N GLN A 68 1.39 0.95 -42.66
CA GLN A 68 2.21 -0.26 -42.61
C GLN A 68 1.33 -1.51 -42.43
N LEU A 69 0.34 -1.46 -41.54
CA LEU A 69 -0.61 -2.57 -41.33
C LEU A 69 -1.46 -2.86 -42.56
N ALA A 70 -1.89 -1.82 -43.30
CA ALA A 70 -2.60 -2.00 -44.56
C ALA A 70 -1.73 -2.70 -45.61
N ALA A 71 -0.44 -2.33 -45.69
CA ALA A 71 0.52 -2.98 -46.57
C ALA A 71 0.72 -4.46 -46.21
N LEU A 72 0.93 -4.77 -44.92
CA LEU A 72 1.01 -6.15 -44.43
C LEU A 72 -0.25 -6.96 -44.75
N ARG A 73 -1.43 -6.39 -44.47
CA ARG A 73 -2.73 -7.05 -44.72
C ARG A 73 -2.94 -7.38 -46.19
N SER A 74 -2.51 -6.49 -47.09
CA SER A 74 -2.63 -6.70 -48.54
C SER A 74 -1.75 -7.83 -49.07
N GLN A 75 -0.64 -8.14 -48.39
CA GLN A 75 0.32 -9.16 -48.80
C GLN A 75 0.25 -10.45 -47.99
N ALA A 76 -0.55 -10.49 -46.92
CA ALA A 76 -0.78 -11.69 -46.11
C ALA A 76 -1.56 -12.76 -46.90
N ARG A 77 -0.97 -13.95 -47.03
CA ARG A 77 -1.46 -15.07 -47.84
C ARG A 77 -2.03 -16.19 -46.98
N SER A 78 -1.33 -16.59 -45.92
CA SER A 78 -1.73 -17.69 -45.04
C SER A 78 -2.78 -17.25 -44.00
N ARG A 79 -3.40 -18.21 -43.31
CA ARG A 79 -4.35 -17.91 -42.23
C ARG A 79 -3.61 -17.33 -41.02
N GLU A 80 -2.41 -17.83 -40.77
CA GLU A 80 -1.53 -17.45 -39.68
C GLU A 80 -1.02 -16.02 -39.85
N GLU A 81 -0.59 -15.65 -41.06
CA GLU A 81 -0.18 -14.28 -41.41
C GLU A 81 -1.33 -13.30 -41.19
N LYS A 82 -2.51 -13.64 -41.72
CA LYS A 82 -3.71 -12.78 -41.59
C LYS A 82 -4.14 -12.64 -40.14
N ALA A 83 -4.09 -13.71 -39.34
CA ALA A 83 -4.43 -13.68 -37.93
C ALA A 83 -3.45 -12.81 -37.12
N ALA A 84 -2.14 -12.92 -37.38
CA ALA A 84 -1.13 -12.12 -36.70
C ALA A 84 -1.27 -10.63 -37.03
N VAL A 85 -1.46 -10.29 -38.31
CA VAL A 85 -1.70 -8.90 -38.73
C VAL A 85 -3.00 -8.35 -38.14
N ALA A 86 -4.07 -9.15 -38.10
CA ALA A 86 -5.33 -8.75 -37.47
C ALA A 86 -5.17 -8.49 -35.96
N LEU A 87 -4.43 -9.31 -35.22
CA LEU A 87 -4.15 -9.05 -33.80
C LEU A 87 -3.40 -7.72 -33.60
N ILE A 88 -2.36 -7.45 -34.39
CA ILE A 88 -1.60 -6.19 -34.26
C ILE A 88 -2.47 -5.00 -34.65
N ALA A 89 -3.29 -5.12 -35.69
CA ALA A 89 -4.22 -4.08 -36.08
C ALA A 89 -5.29 -3.80 -35.02
N ALA A 90 -5.82 -4.85 -34.37
CA ALA A 90 -6.73 -4.69 -33.24
C ALA A 90 -6.05 -3.95 -32.08
N ARG A 91 -4.81 -4.29 -31.75
CA ARG A 91 -4.02 -3.63 -30.68
C ARG A 91 -3.67 -2.18 -31.01
N ALA A 92 -3.38 -1.87 -32.27
CA ALA A 92 -3.17 -0.50 -32.73
C ALA A 92 -4.46 0.34 -32.63
N ALA A 93 -5.62 -0.22 -33.00
CA ALA A 93 -6.91 0.43 -32.87
C ALA A 93 -7.29 0.68 -31.40
N GLU A 94 -7.06 -0.31 -30.53
CA GLU A 94 -7.29 -0.18 -29.09
C GLU A 94 -6.41 0.92 -28.47
N GLY A 95 -5.12 0.96 -28.82
CA GLY A 95 -4.21 2.02 -28.38
C GLY A 95 -4.65 3.41 -28.84
N ALA A 96 -5.21 3.52 -30.05
CA ALA A 96 -5.81 4.76 -30.55
C ALA A 96 -7.14 5.15 -29.85
N GLY A 97 -7.67 4.29 -28.97
CA GLY A 97 -8.93 4.50 -28.24
C GLY A 97 -10.18 4.03 -28.98
N ASP A 98 -10.03 3.30 -30.10
CA ASP A 98 -11.14 2.76 -30.91
C ASP A 98 -11.35 1.27 -30.62
N SER A 99 -11.94 0.98 -29.46
CA SER A 99 -12.24 -0.40 -29.05
C SER A 99 -13.26 -1.08 -29.95
N ALA A 100 -14.10 -0.34 -30.67
CA ALA A 100 -15.06 -0.91 -31.62
C ALA A 100 -14.35 -1.54 -32.81
N THR A 101 -13.47 -0.78 -33.47
CA THR A 101 -12.63 -1.33 -34.54
C THR A 101 -11.72 -2.43 -34.02
N ALA A 102 -11.15 -2.29 -32.81
CA ALA A 102 -10.33 -3.33 -32.21
C ALA A 102 -11.09 -4.64 -32.04
N CYS A 103 -12.31 -4.61 -31.54
CA CYS A 103 -13.16 -5.79 -31.36
C CYS A 103 -13.48 -6.46 -32.70
N ASP A 104 -13.89 -5.69 -33.72
CA ASP A 104 -14.26 -6.23 -35.03
C ASP A 104 -13.08 -6.92 -35.73
N VAL A 105 -11.89 -6.30 -35.68
CA VAL A 105 -10.67 -6.88 -36.28
C VAL A 105 -10.18 -8.09 -35.47
N LEU A 106 -10.38 -8.11 -34.15
CA LEU A 106 -9.99 -9.24 -33.33
C LEU A 106 -10.85 -10.48 -33.60
N ASP A 107 -12.13 -10.31 -33.90
CA ASP A 107 -13.02 -11.40 -34.32
C ASP A 107 -12.55 -12.06 -35.63
N GLU A 108 -11.96 -11.29 -36.56
CA GLU A 108 -11.29 -11.82 -37.76
C GLU A 108 -10.08 -12.69 -37.37
N ALA A 109 -9.25 -12.22 -36.43
CA ALA A 109 -8.10 -12.98 -35.95
C ALA A 109 -8.51 -14.32 -35.33
N LEU A 110 -9.55 -14.33 -34.48
CA LEU A 110 -10.07 -15.56 -33.86
C LEU A 110 -10.79 -16.47 -34.84
N THR A 111 -11.39 -15.93 -35.90
CA THR A 111 -11.96 -16.75 -36.99
C THR A 111 -10.87 -17.48 -37.77
N LEU A 112 -9.73 -16.84 -37.98
CA LEU A 112 -8.59 -17.39 -38.71
C LEU A 112 -7.78 -18.37 -37.84
N ARG A 113 -7.52 -18.01 -36.59
CA ARG A 113 -6.77 -18.78 -35.60
C ARG A 113 -7.51 -18.80 -34.25
N PRO A 114 -8.43 -19.75 -34.02
CA PRO A 114 -9.28 -19.75 -32.83
C PRO A 114 -8.52 -19.83 -31.50
N GLY A 115 -7.37 -20.49 -31.46
CA GLY A 115 -6.56 -20.67 -30.25
C GLY A 115 -5.49 -19.59 -30.02
N LEU A 116 -5.58 -18.43 -30.69
CA LEU A 116 -4.60 -17.36 -30.53
C LEU A 116 -4.75 -16.71 -29.14
N GLU A 117 -3.85 -17.02 -28.21
CA GLU A 117 -3.97 -16.67 -26.79
C GLU A 117 -4.16 -15.17 -26.52
N PRO A 118 -3.33 -14.25 -27.06
CA PRO A 118 -3.51 -12.81 -26.83
C PRO A 118 -4.85 -12.26 -27.35
N ALA A 119 -5.41 -12.90 -28.38
CA ALA A 119 -6.72 -12.53 -28.93
C ALA A 119 -7.87 -13.09 -28.09
N LEU A 120 -7.74 -14.29 -27.53
CA LEU A 120 -8.72 -14.83 -26.58
C LEU A 120 -8.79 -13.97 -25.32
N HIS A 121 -7.64 -13.51 -24.83
CA HIS A 121 -7.56 -12.63 -23.68
C HIS A 121 -8.32 -11.31 -23.91
N ASP A 122 -8.08 -10.62 -25.03
CA ASP A 122 -8.78 -9.37 -25.37
C ASP A 122 -10.27 -9.59 -25.63
N ALA A 123 -10.64 -10.64 -26.36
CA ALA A 123 -12.03 -10.95 -26.65
C ALA A 123 -12.84 -11.26 -25.37
N THR A 124 -12.19 -11.84 -24.35
CA THR A 124 -12.79 -12.01 -23.02
C THR A 124 -13.17 -10.65 -22.41
N GLN A 125 -12.26 -9.68 -22.43
CA GLN A 125 -12.50 -8.34 -21.90
C GLN A 125 -13.61 -7.61 -22.68
N TYR A 126 -13.59 -7.66 -24.01
CA TYR A 126 -14.60 -7.02 -24.85
C TYR A 126 -15.99 -7.63 -24.65
N ALA A 127 -16.09 -8.96 -24.62
CA ALA A 127 -17.37 -9.64 -24.40
C ALA A 127 -17.95 -9.31 -23.01
N ALA A 128 -17.10 -9.30 -21.97
CA ALA A 128 -17.53 -8.95 -20.62
C ALA A 128 -17.97 -7.49 -20.49
N ALA A 129 -17.26 -6.54 -21.10
CA ALA A 129 -17.65 -5.12 -21.13
C ALA A 129 -18.98 -4.88 -21.87
N ARG A 130 -19.33 -5.73 -22.84
CA ARG A 130 -20.62 -5.72 -23.56
C ARG A 130 -21.73 -6.47 -22.82
N GLY A 131 -21.45 -6.99 -21.63
CA GLY A 131 -22.41 -7.75 -20.83
C GLY A 131 -22.72 -9.16 -21.38
N ASP A 132 -21.88 -9.72 -22.26
CA ASP A 132 -21.96 -11.11 -22.74
C ASP A 132 -21.01 -12.01 -21.93
N TYR A 133 -21.38 -12.25 -20.67
CA TYR A 133 -20.55 -13.01 -19.72
C TYR A 133 -20.37 -14.47 -20.13
N VAL A 134 -21.33 -15.07 -20.83
CA VAL A 134 -21.24 -16.46 -21.30
C VAL A 134 -20.19 -16.58 -22.40
N THR A 135 -20.16 -15.64 -23.34
CA THR A 135 -19.09 -15.60 -24.35
C THR A 135 -17.74 -15.27 -23.72
N ALA A 136 -17.69 -14.35 -22.76
CA ALA A 136 -16.45 -14.04 -22.04
C ALA A 136 -15.89 -15.28 -21.31
N ASP A 137 -16.72 -16.00 -20.54
CA ASP A 137 -16.31 -17.24 -19.86
C ASP A 137 -15.86 -18.32 -20.86
N ARG A 138 -16.54 -18.43 -22.01
CA ARG A 138 -16.14 -19.36 -23.09
C ARG A 138 -14.76 -19.03 -23.68
N TYR A 139 -14.42 -17.76 -23.86
CA TYR A 139 -13.07 -17.36 -24.29
C TYR A 139 -12.05 -17.61 -23.19
N LEU A 140 -12.38 -17.24 -21.94
CA LEU A 140 -11.50 -17.43 -20.79
C LEU A 140 -11.16 -18.90 -20.52
N ARG A 141 -12.09 -19.84 -20.70
CA ARG A 141 -11.83 -21.29 -20.56
C ARG A 141 -10.92 -21.86 -21.63
N ARG A 142 -10.77 -21.16 -22.75
CA ARG A 142 -9.90 -21.55 -23.87
C ARG A 142 -8.54 -20.88 -23.79
N SER A 143 -8.36 -19.96 -22.85
CA SER A 143 -7.11 -19.24 -22.63
C SER A 143 -6.38 -19.81 -21.43
N ASP A 144 -5.08 -20.05 -21.58
CA ASP A 144 -4.20 -20.44 -20.49
C ASP A 144 -3.74 -19.24 -19.63
N ILE A 145 -4.00 -18.02 -20.09
CA ILE A 145 -3.61 -16.79 -19.38
C ILE A 145 -4.54 -16.58 -18.17
N PRO A 146 -3.99 -16.46 -16.93
CA PRO A 146 -4.78 -16.07 -15.76
C PRO A 146 -5.47 -14.72 -15.98
N SER A 147 -6.73 -14.59 -15.55
CA SER A 147 -7.47 -13.33 -15.67
C SER A 147 -8.19 -13.00 -14.38
N PRO A 148 -8.13 -11.74 -13.91
CA PRO A 148 -8.89 -11.30 -12.73
C PRO A 148 -10.42 -11.33 -12.98
N LEU A 149 -10.87 -11.41 -14.24
CA LEU A 149 -12.29 -11.54 -14.58
C LEU A 149 -12.90 -12.87 -14.15
N ARG A 150 -12.09 -13.91 -13.89
CA ARG A 150 -12.58 -15.27 -13.62
C ARG A 150 -13.55 -15.33 -12.44
N ALA A 151 -13.19 -14.69 -11.32
CA ALA A 151 -14.00 -14.69 -10.11
C ALA A 151 -15.33 -13.96 -10.34
N GLY A 152 -15.28 -12.73 -10.86
CA GLY A 152 -16.46 -11.92 -11.14
C GLY A 152 -17.38 -12.52 -12.20
N LEU A 153 -16.84 -13.14 -13.26
CA LEU A 153 -17.65 -13.86 -14.26
C LEU A 153 -18.36 -15.05 -13.64
N SER A 154 -17.67 -15.83 -12.80
CA SER A 154 -18.26 -17.00 -12.14
C SER A 154 -19.41 -16.59 -11.22
N GLU A 155 -19.23 -15.53 -10.43
CA GLU A 155 -20.27 -14.98 -9.55
C GLU A 155 -21.47 -14.46 -10.35
N ALA A 156 -21.23 -13.62 -11.36
CA ALA A 156 -22.30 -13.08 -12.20
C ALA A 156 -23.09 -14.20 -12.90
N ILE A 157 -22.42 -15.19 -13.50
CA ILE A 157 -23.10 -16.32 -14.15
C ILE A 157 -23.90 -17.14 -13.13
N ALA A 158 -23.35 -17.42 -11.95
CA ALA A 158 -24.04 -18.18 -10.90
C ALA A 158 -25.28 -17.45 -10.35
N ALA A 159 -25.23 -16.12 -10.28
CA ALA A 159 -26.32 -15.27 -9.83
C ALA A 159 -27.40 -15.01 -10.91
N THR A 160 -27.23 -15.57 -12.11
CA THR A 160 -28.26 -15.50 -13.16
C THR A 160 -29.49 -16.31 -12.74
N PRO A 161 -30.70 -15.73 -12.69
CA PRO A 161 -31.90 -16.46 -12.28
C PRO A 161 -32.14 -17.72 -13.14
N PRO A 162 -32.63 -18.82 -12.56
CA PRO A 162 -32.87 -20.06 -13.30
C PRO A 162 -33.82 -19.82 -14.48
N ASP A 163 -33.59 -20.52 -15.60
CA ASP A 163 -34.37 -20.40 -16.83
C ASP A 163 -35.83 -20.81 -16.55
N ILE A 164 -36.65 -19.82 -16.19
CA ILE A 164 -38.10 -19.92 -16.25
C ILE A 164 -38.39 -20.41 -17.67
N GLY A 165 -38.97 -21.61 -17.80
CA GLY A 165 -39.10 -22.28 -19.10
C GLY A 165 -39.51 -21.28 -20.19
N ARG A 166 -38.73 -21.21 -21.27
CA ARG A 166 -38.75 -20.14 -22.30
C ARG A 166 -40.15 -19.68 -22.76
N ASN A 167 -41.15 -20.55 -22.71
CA ASN A 167 -42.53 -20.28 -23.12
C ASN A 167 -43.52 -20.07 -21.96
N ASN A 168 -43.10 -20.19 -20.69
CA ASN A 168 -43.93 -19.96 -19.51
C ASN A 168 -44.30 -18.47 -19.38
N PRO A 169 -45.41 -18.14 -18.71
CA PRO A 169 -45.75 -16.74 -18.39
C PRO A 169 -44.61 -16.07 -17.62
N CYS A 170 -44.24 -14.82 -17.96
CA CYS A 170 -43.20 -14.12 -17.20
C CYS A 170 -43.69 -13.85 -15.76
N PRO A 171 -42.86 -14.14 -14.73
CA PRO A 171 -43.21 -13.88 -13.33
C PRO A 171 -43.35 -12.39 -12.97
N CYS A 172 -43.01 -11.44 -13.86
CA CYS A 172 -43.28 -10.01 -13.63
C CYS A 172 -44.78 -9.63 -13.71
N GLY A 173 -45.67 -10.60 -13.98
CA GLY A 173 -47.12 -10.36 -14.05
C GLY A 173 -47.62 -9.80 -15.38
N SER A 174 -46.77 -9.68 -16.41
CA SER A 174 -47.15 -9.10 -17.72
C SER A 174 -48.05 -10.01 -18.57
N GLY A 175 -48.19 -11.30 -18.22
CA GLY A 175 -48.93 -12.29 -18.99
C GLY A 175 -48.27 -12.73 -20.32
N ARG A 176 -47.11 -12.15 -20.69
CA ARG A 176 -46.36 -12.52 -21.90
C ARG A 176 -45.46 -13.74 -21.66
N LYS A 177 -45.09 -14.48 -22.72
CA LYS A 177 -44.09 -15.57 -22.64
C LYS A 177 -42.75 -15.00 -22.15
N PHE A 178 -42.07 -15.70 -21.23
CA PHE A 178 -40.81 -15.26 -20.61
C PHE A 178 -39.77 -14.81 -21.66
N LYS A 179 -39.62 -15.57 -22.76
CA LYS A 179 -38.74 -15.22 -23.90
C LYS A 179 -38.99 -13.88 -24.59
N ALA A 180 -40.19 -13.34 -24.48
CA ALA A 180 -40.62 -12.11 -25.17
C ALA A 180 -40.87 -10.97 -24.17
N CYS A 181 -40.45 -11.15 -22.91
CA CYS A 181 -40.63 -10.18 -21.85
C CYS A 181 -39.32 -10.05 -21.08
N CYS A 182 -39.12 -10.86 -20.04
CA CYS A 182 -38.05 -10.67 -19.07
C CYS A 182 -36.78 -11.47 -19.37
N ARG A 183 -36.81 -12.44 -20.31
CA ARG A 183 -35.64 -13.26 -20.67
C ARG A 183 -34.53 -12.49 -21.40
N LEU A 184 -34.81 -11.27 -21.84
CA LEU A 184 -33.80 -10.34 -22.34
C LEU A 184 -33.13 -9.55 -21.19
N ASP A 185 -33.75 -9.51 -20.00
CA ASP A 185 -33.39 -8.66 -18.86
C ASP A 185 -33.17 -9.43 -17.54
N ALA A 186 -33.16 -10.77 -17.55
CA ALA A 186 -32.87 -11.58 -16.36
C ALA A 186 -31.35 -11.56 -16.10
N LEU A 187 -30.84 -10.36 -15.84
CA LEU A 187 -29.45 -10.12 -15.51
C LEU A 187 -29.24 -10.44 -14.04
N PRO A 188 -28.03 -10.87 -13.68
CA PRO A 188 -27.59 -10.88 -12.30
C PRO A 188 -27.79 -9.47 -11.70
N PRO A 189 -28.18 -9.37 -10.42
CA PRO A 189 -28.26 -8.07 -9.75
C PRO A 189 -26.90 -7.35 -9.86
N LEU A 190 -26.91 -6.01 -9.82
CA LEU A 190 -25.68 -5.22 -9.93
C LEU A 190 -24.68 -5.57 -8.82
N SER A 191 -25.17 -5.89 -7.62
CA SER A 191 -24.34 -6.42 -6.53
C SER A 191 -23.53 -7.67 -6.88
N ALA A 192 -24.09 -8.58 -7.68
CA ALA A 192 -23.40 -9.79 -8.16
C ALA A 192 -22.47 -9.51 -9.37
N ARG A 193 -22.49 -8.30 -9.92
CA ARG A 193 -21.64 -7.87 -11.05
C ARG A 193 -20.58 -6.87 -10.63
N ALA A 194 -20.70 -6.20 -9.49
CA ALA A 194 -19.78 -5.16 -9.05
C ALA A 194 -18.32 -5.62 -9.06
N GLN A 195 -18.03 -6.84 -8.58
CA GLN A 195 -16.68 -7.40 -8.64
C GLN A 195 -16.18 -7.57 -10.10
N LEU A 196 -17.05 -8.02 -11.00
CA LEU A 196 -16.73 -8.13 -12.43
C LEU A 196 -16.48 -6.76 -13.07
N VAL A 197 -17.31 -5.76 -12.75
CA VAL A 197 -17.16 -4.38 -13.24
C VAL A 197 -15.84 -3.78 -12.78
N TYR A 198 -15.47 -3.92 -11.51
CA TYR A 198 -14.16 -3.49 -11.02
C TYR A 198 -13.01 -4.24 -11.70
N ALA A 199 -13.12 -5.57 -11.83
CA ALA A 199 -12.11 -6.37 -12.53
C ALA A 199 -11.95 -5.97 -14.00
N LEU A 200 -13.02 -5.54 -14.68
CA LEU A 200 -12.95 -5.01 -16.05
C LEU A 200 -12.11 -3.74 -16.13
N LEU A 201 -12.30 -2.81 -15.19
CA LEU A 201 -11.44 -1.63 -15.08
C LEU A 201 -9.98 -2.05 -14.88
N GLY A 202 -9.73 -2.98 -13.96
CA GLY A 202 -8.40 -3.54 -13.71
C GLY A 202 -7.75 -4.11 -14.99
N THR A 203 -8.46 -4.97 -15.73
CA THR A 203 -7.92 -5.54 -16.98
C THR A 203 -7.64 -4.49 -18.07
N TYR A 204 -8.41 -3.39 -18.08
CA TYR A 204 -8.13 -2.27 -18.98
C TYR A 204 -6.87 -1.50 -18.54
N ALA A 205 -6.69 -1.33 -17.23
CA ALA A 205 -5.49 -0.69 -16.67
C ALA A 205 -4.22 -1.52 -16.85
N GLU A 206 -4.33 -2.85 -16.85
CA GLU A 206 -3.22 -3.79 -17.10
C GLU A 206 -2.79 -3.84 -18.58
N ARG A 207 -3.52 -3.21 -19.49
CA ARG A 207 -3.06 -3.04 -20.88
C ARG A 207 -1.79 -2.20 -20.92
N ALA A 208 -0.94 -2.41 -21.92
CA ALA A 208 0.43 -1.87 -21.94
C ALA A 208 0.56 -0.35 -21.63
N PRO A 209 -0.29 0.55 -22.14
CA PRO A 209 -0.21 1.97 -21.77
C PRO A 209 -0.48 2.23 -20.28
N GLY A 210 -1.47 1.57 -19.70
CA GLY A 210 -1.82 1.69 -18.28
C GLY A 210 -0.80 1.01 -17.38
N LEU A 211 -0.30 -0.16 -17.80
CA LEU A 211 0.73 -0.90 -17.06
C LEU A 211 2.02 -0.08 -16.91
N LYS A 212 2.45 0.66 -17.95
CA LYS A 212 3.59 1.58 -17.82
C LYS A 212 3.39 2.62 -16.72
N MET A 213 2.18 3.18 -16.61
CA MET A 213 1.86 4.15 -15.56
C MET A 213 1.86 3.51 -14.18
N ILE A 214 1.27 2.31 -14.05
CA ILE A 214 1.24 1.58 -12.79
C ILE A 214 2.66 1.18 -12.34
N THR A 215 3.49 0.69 -13.25
CA THR A 215 4.89 0.35 -12.96
C THR A 215 5.66 1.56 -12.41
N LEU A 216 5.51 2.73 -13.03
CA LEU A 216 6.14 3.95 -12.55
C LEU A 216 5.71 4.35 -11.13
N LEU A 217 4.47 4.05 -10.72
CA LEU A 217 4.01 4.28 -9.35
C LEU A 217 4.56 3.24 -8.38
N ILE A 218 4.55 1.96 -8.78
CA ILE A 218 5.05 0.84 -7.97
C ILE A 218 6.55 1.01 -7.66
N GLU A 219 7.35 1.43 -8.63
CA GLU A 219 8.80 1.67 -8.48
C GLU A 219 9.15 2.75 -7.44
N ARG A 220 8.18 3.58 -7.04
CA ARG A 220 8.36 4.60 -5.99
C ARG A 220 8.16 4.05 -4.58
N THR A 221 7.54 2.89 -4.45
CA THR A 221 7.15 2.31 -3.16
C THR A 221 8.23 1.42 -2.56
N GLU A 222 8.18 1.17 -1.24
CA GLU A 222 9.14 0.30 -0.56
C GLU A 222 8.99 -1.20 -0.89
N ASP A 223 7.78 -1.61 -1.27
CA ASP A 223 7.44 -3.01 -1.53
C ASP A 223 6.47 -3.10 -2.71
N ALA A 224 7.03 -3.33 -3.88
CA ALA A 224 6.28 -3.37 -5.13
C ALA A 224 5.08 -4.32 -5.09
N GLN A 225 5.25 -5.51 -4.48
CA GLN A 225 4.20 -6.52 -4.44
C GLN A 225 3.09 -6.13 -3.49
N ARG A 226 3.43 -5.56 -2.33
CA ARG A 226 2.48 -5.11 -1.31
C ARG A 226 1.58 -3.98 -1.82
N TYR A 227 2.12 -3.05 -2.59
CA TYR A 227 1.40 -1.84 -3.02
C TYR A 227 0.80 -1.92 -4.42
N ALA A 228 1.09 -2.97 -5.22
CA ALA A 228 0.66 -3.09 -6.61
C ALA A 228 -0.83 -2.84 -6.84
N MET A 229 -1.70 -3.49 -6.06
CA MET A 229 -3.16 -3.36 -6.21
C MET A 229 -3.68 -1.98 -5.83
N PHE A 230 -3.04 -1.31 -4.87
CA PHE A 230 -3.38 0.04 -4.47
C PHE A 230 -2.91 1.07 -5.52
N MET A 231 -1.73 0.86 -6.13
CA MET A 231 -1.26 1.68 -7.25
C MET A 231 -2.13 1.50 -8.50
N LEU A 232 -2.66 0.30 -8.74
CA LEU A 232 -3.66 0.06 -9.77
C LEU A 232 -4.96 0.84 -9.48
N ASP A 233 -5.48 0.86 -8.25
CA ASP A 233 -6.65 1.68 -7.88
C ASP A 233 -6.40 3.19 -8.05
N LEU A 234 -5.21 3.68 -7.66
CA LEU A 234 -4.82 5.07 -7.87
C LEU A 234 -4.77 5.41 -9.36
N ALA A 235 -4.11 4.57 -10.16
CA ALA A 235 -4.06 4.72 -11.62
C ALA A 235 -5.46 4.74 -12.25
N LEU A 236 -6.38 3.91 -11.75
CA LEU A 236 -7.76 3.86 -12.20
C LEU A 236 -8.50 5.18 -11.96
N PHE A 237 -8.60 5.59 -10.70
CA PHE A 237 -9.53 6.65 -10.27
C PHE A 237 -8.88 8.02 -10.06
N HIS A 238 -7.56 8.11 -9.86
CA HIS A 238 -6.82 9.38 -9.87
C HIS A 238 -6.04 9.60 -11.18
N GLY A 239 -5.65 8.52 -11.88
CA GLY A 239 -4.81 8.58 -13.07
C GLY A 239 -5.52 8.71 -14.40
N GLY A 240 -6.84 8.87 -14.39
CA GLY A 240 -7.61 9.10 -15.60
C GLY A 240 -7.90 7.84 -16.43
N LEU A 241 -7.55 6.64 -15.95
CA LEU A 241 -7.77 5.41 -16.73
C LEU A 241 -9.24 5.04 -16.81
N VAL A 242 -10.03 5.32 -15.78
CA VAL A 242 -11.49 5.10 -15.82
C VAL A 242 -12.14 6.02 -16.87
N GLU A 243 -11.69 7.27 -17.00
CA GLU A 243 -12.13 8.20 -18.03
C GLU A 243 -11.83 7.67 -19.43
N LYS A 244 -10.62 7.16 -19.65
CA LYS A 244 -10.22 6.52 -20.92
C LYS A 244 -11.07 5.29 -21.22
N PHE A 245 -11.32 4.46 -20.21
CA PHE A 245 -12.21 3.29 -20.33
C PHE A 245 -13.63 3.69 -20.72
N LEU A 246 -14.22 4.69 -20.04
CA LEU A 246 -15.57 5.16 -20.34
C LEU A 246 -15.67 5.82 -21.73
N ALA A 247 -14.62 6.52 -22.18
CA ALA A 247 -14.56 7.07 -23.52
C ALA A 247 -14.53 5.97 -24.59
N ALA A 248 -13.70 4.95 -24.42
CA ALA A 248 -13.53 3.87 -25.39
C ALA A 248 -14.68 2.85 -25.36
N ARG A 249 -15.11 2.43 -24.17
CA ARG A 249 -16.00 1.27 -23.95
C ARG A 249 -17.30 1.62 -23.22
N GLY A 250 -17.47 2.85 -22.74
CA GLY A 250 -18.64 3.21 -21.93
C GLY A 250 -19.99 3.12 -22.66
N HIS A 251 -19.99 3.04 -23.99
CA HIS A 251 -21.20 2.82 -24.80
C HIS A 251 -21.58 1.33 -24.93
N TRP A 252 -20.69 0.41 -24.53
CA TRP A 252 -20.97 -1.03 -24.44
C TRP A 252 -21.56 -1.44 -23.11
N LEU A 253 -21.22 -0.70 -22.06
CA LEU A 253 -21.67 -0.97 -20.71
C LEU A 253 -23.18 -0.86 -20.61
N ARG A 254 -23.75 -1.64 -19.70
CA ARG A 254 -25.14 -1.46 -19.31
C ARG A 254 -25.30 -0.10 -18.58
N PRO A 255 -26.47 0.54 -18.64
CA PRO A 255 -26.67 1.85 -18.02
C PRO A 255 -26.37 1.88 -16.50
N ASP A 256 -26.68 0.79 -15.80
CA ASP A 256 -26.44 0.64 -14.37
C ASP A 256 -24.96 0.41 -14.02
N GLU A 257 -24.23 -0.38 -14.81
CA GLU A 257 -22.77 -0.55 -14.69
C GLU A 257 -22.03 0.74 -14.97
N ARG A 258 -22.46 1.46 -16.01
CA ARG A 258 -21.92 2.77 -16.33
C ARG A 258 -22.16 3.74 -15.17
N GLN A 259 -23.37 3.79 -14.64
CA GLN A 259 -23.69 4.65 -13.50
C GLN A 259 -22.88 4.27 -12.26
N LEU A 260 -22.70 2.97 -11.98
CA LEU A 260 -21.88 2.49 -10.88
C LEU A 260 -20.43 2.98 -10.98
N ILE A 261 -19.82 2.92 -12.17
CA ILE A 261 -18.48 3.44 -12.40
C ILE A 261 -18.44 4.96 -12.21
N GLU A 262 -19.44 5.69 -12.71
CA GLU A 262 -19.55 7.15 -12.53
C GLU A 262 -19.68 7.54 -11.06
N ASP A 263 -20.35 6.72 -10.24
CA ASP A 263 -20.45 6.94 -8.81
C ASP A 263 -19.12 6.63 -8.10
N TRP A 264 -18.45 5.53 -8.46
CA TRP A 264 -17.13 5.18 -7.94
C TRP A 264 -16.06 6.25 -8.21
N ARG A 265 -16.11 6.92 -9.38
CA ARG A 265 -15.21 8.02 -9.73
C ARG A 265 -15.26 9.19 -8.74
N ARG A 266 -16.37 9.35 -8.01
CA ARG A 266 -16.55 10.45 -7.04
C ARG A 266 -16.04 10.08 -5.65
N ILE A 267 -15.70 8.82 -5.41
CA ILE A 267 -15.24 8.34 -4.10
C ILE A 267 -13.74 8.64 -3.99
N PRO A 268 -13.31 9.51 -3.06
CA PRO A 268 -11.90 9.84 -2.90
C PRO A 268 -11.12 8.68 -2.27
N VAL A 269 -9.82 8.61 -2.54
CA VAL A 269 -8.93 7.83 -1.67
C VAL A 269 -8.84 8.57 -0.35
N THR A 270 -9.02 7.86 0.75
CA THR A 270 -8.96 8.46 2.08
C THR A 270 -8.37 7.49 3.10
N LEU A 271 -8.11 8.02 4.29
CA LEU A 271 -7.64 7.28 5.44
C LEU A 271 -8.84 6.84 6.28
N TYR A 272 -8.91 5.55 6.56
CA TYR A 272 -9.94 4.93 7.39
C TYR A 272 -9.33 4.39 8.67
N GLU A 273 -10.10 4.45 9.75
CA GLU A 273 -9.82 3.78 11.00
C GLU A 273 -10.85 2.67 11.27
N ALA A 274 -10.39 1.47 11.59
CA ALA A 274 -11.25 0.38 12.05
C ALA A 274 -11.64 0.59 13.52
N THR A 275 -12.83 1.16 13.75
CA THR A 275 -13.31 1.49 15.11
C THR A 275 -13.85 0.28 15.86
N ASP A 276 -14.46 -0.66 15.14
CA ASP A 276 -14.96 -1.92 15.67
C ASP A 276 -14.76 -3.07 14.66
N VAL A 277 -14.55 -4.28 15.16
CA VAL A 277 -14.25 -5.47 14.34
C VAL A 277 -14.98 -6.69 14.90
N THR A 278 -15.96 -7.20 14.16
CA THR A 278 -16.57 -8.51 14.42
C THR A 278 -15.95 -9.55 13.50
N ARG A 279 -15.08 -10.40 14.05
CA ARG A 279 -14.36 -11.45 13.29
C ARG A 279 -15.33 -12.31 12.47
N ASP A 280 -14.94 -12.60 11.23
CA ASP A 280 -15.70 -13.39 10.26
C ASP A 280 -17.05 -12.79 9.81
N VAL A 281 -17.31 -11.53 10.14
CA VAL A 281 -18.59 -10.86 9.88
C VAL A 281 -18.40 -9.48 9.26
N SER A 282 -17.92 -8.50 10.03
CA SER A 282 -17.95 -7.09 9.63
C SER A 282 -16.90 -6.23 10.34
N VAL A 283 -16.66 -5.05 9.79
CA VAL A 283 -15.76 -4.02 10.30
C VAL A 283 -16.46 -2.67 10.21
N THR A 284 -16.44 -1.89 11.30
CA THR A 284 -16.92 -0.51 11.28
C THR A 284 -15.74 0.43 11.00
N LEU A 285 -15.79 1.08 9.84
CA LEU A 285 -14.75 1.98 9.36
C LEU A 285 -15.17 3.43 9.54
N ARG A 286 -14.32 4.23 10.17
CA ARG A 286 -14.48 5.69 10.22
C ARG A 286 -13.54 6.34 9.22
N PRO A 287 -14.03 7.04 8.19
CA PRO A 287 -13.17 7.85 7.34
C PRO A 287 -12.69 9.10 8.12
N LEU A 288 -11.40 9.37 8.09
CA LEU A 288 -10.78 10.51 8.78
C LEU A 288 -10.81 11.77 7.87
N PRO A 289 -10.96 12.99 8.44
CA PRO A 289 -10.87 13.29 9.88
C PRO A 289 -12.12 13.00 10.72
N ASP A 290 -13.36 13.04 10.20
CA ASP A 290 -14.56 12.62 10.96
C ASP A 290 -15.79 12.57 10.03
N PHE A 291 -15.84 11.58 9.15
CA PHE A 291 -17.03 11.30 8.34
C PHE A 291 -17.91 10.23 9.00
N ASP A 292 -19.13 10.09 8.50
CA ASP A 292 -20.08 9.08 8.98
C ASP A 292 -19.43 7.67 8.93
N PRO A 293 -19.53 6.88 10.01
CA PRO A 293 -19.03 5.52 10.02
C PRO A 293 -19.68 4.66 8.94
N ILE A 294 -18.88 3.78 8.34
CA ILE A 294 -19.28 2.84 7.30
C ILE A 294 -19.23 1.44 7.89
N GLU A 295 -20.36 0.74 7.87
CA GLU A 295 -20.40 -0.68 8.20
C GLU A 295 -20.04 -1.50 6.96
N LEU A 296 -18.90 -2.20 7.01
CA LEU A 296 -18.39 -3.03 5.93
C LEU A 296 -18.55 -4.51 6.29
N VAL A 297 -19.41 -5.22 5.58
CA VAL A 297 -19.57 -6.67 5.70
C VAL A 297 -18.52 -7.36 4.83
N ASP A 298 -17.36 -7.65 5.42
CA ASP A 298 -16.25 -8.32 4.74
C ASP A 298 -15.53 -9.29 5.69
N LYS A 299 -15.69 -10.59 5.41
CA LYS A 299 -15.13 -11.66 6.25
C LYS A 299 -13.61 -11.65 6.23
N LEU A 300 -13.01 -11.55 5.04
CA LEU A 300 -11.55 -11.64 4.88
C LEU A 300 -10.87 -10.42 5.52
N PHE A 301 -11.43 -9.23 5.30
CA PHE A 301 -10.90 -8.01 5.91
C PHE A 301 -11.08 -8.02 7.43
N SER A 302 -12.21 -8.52 7.96
CA SER A 302 -12.40 -8.67 9.41
C SER A 302 -11.39 -9.62 10.07
N GLN A 303 -10.79 -10.56 9.32
CA GLN A 303 -9.75 -11.47 9.81
C GLN A 303 -8.35 -10.83 9.81
N SER A 304 -8.07 -9.94 8.85
CA SER A 304 -6.74 -9.31 8.71
C SER A 304 -6.61 -7.99 9.48
N THR A 305 -7.71 -7.31 9.78
CA THR A 305 -7.72 -6.05 10.53
C THR A 305 -7.83 -6.25 12.04
N HIS A 306 -7.73 -5.15 12.79
CA HIS A 306 -7.99 -5.09 14.22
C HIS A 306 -8.48 -3.69 14.60
N ARG A 307 -9.16 -3.60 15.75
CA ARG A 307 -9.61 -2.31 16.29
C ARG A 307 -8.42 -1.35 16.41
N LEU A 308 -8.64 -0.13 15.94
CA LEU A 308 -7.69 0.97 15.77
C LEU A 308 -6.59 0.74 14.70
N ALA A 309 -6.76 -0.18 13.75
CA ALA A 309 -5.90 -0.19 12.56
C ALA A 309 -6.26 0.95 11.59
N LEU A 310 -5.26 1.55 10.95
CA LEU A 310 -5.43 2.56 9.91
C LEU A 310 -5.18 2.00 8.51
N PHE A 311 -5.96 2.46 7.55
CA PHE A 311 -5.93 2.01 6.16
C PHE A 311 -6.11 3.16 5.19
N CYS A 312 -5.29 3.24 4.15
CA CYS A 312 -5.52 4.12 3.01
C CYS A 312 -6.16 3.32 1.87
N GLY A 313 -7.21 3.84 1.26
CA GLY A 313 -7.93 3.13 0.21
C GLY A 313 -9.21 3.82 -0.22
N ARG A 314 -10.05 3.08 -0.96
CA ARG A 314 -11.44 3.43 -1.25
C ARG A 314 -12.37 2.35 -0.78
N VAL A 315 -13.45 2.75 -0.12
CA VAL A 315 -14.60 1.89 0.09
C VAL A 315 -15.61 2.25 -0.98
N LEU A 316 -15.78 1.37 -1.96
CA LEU A 316 -16.73 1.51 -3.05
C LEU A 316 -18.12 1.03 -2.57
N HIS A 317 -19.04 0.81 -3.50
CA HIS A 317 -20.33 0.19 -3.22
C HIS A 317 -20.76 -0.70 -4.39
N ASP A 318 -21.77 -1.53 -4.18
CA ASP A 318 -22.30 -2.40 -5.24
C ASP A 318 -23.75 -2.14 -5.62
N ASP A 319 -24.39 -1.15 -4.97
CA ASP A 319 -25.82 -0.77 -4.96
C ASP A 319 -26.59 -1.19 -3.70
N THR A 320 -26.21 -2.31 -3.08
CA THR A 320 -26.80 -2.79 -1.82
C THR A 320 -26.10 -2.22 -0.61
N GLY A 321 -24.82 -1.91 -0.73
CA GLY A 321 -24.06 -1.30 0.36
C GLY A 321 -22.58 -1.12 0.04
N PRO A 322 -21.80 -0.72 1.07
CA PRO A 322 -20.36 -0.54 0.96
C PRO A 322 -19.62 -1.84 0.60
N ARG A 323 -18.61 -1.75 -0.26
CA ARG A 323 -17.77 -2.89 -0.67
C ARG A 323 -16.31 -2.50 -0.79
N MET A 324 -15.44 -3.41 -0.38
CA MET A 324 -14.00 -3.29 -0.54
C MET A 324 -13.57 -4.12 -1.77
N LEU A 325 -13.62 -3.52 -2.95
CA LEU A 325 -13.23 -4.17 -4.21
C LEU A 325 -11.74 -3.97 -4.54
N ALA A 326 -11.16 -2.89 -4.03
CA ALA A 326 -9.73 -2.62 -4.05
C ALA A 326 -9.08 -3.05 -2.73
N VAL A 327 -7.82 -3.49 -2.77
CA VAL A 327 -7.07 -3.85 -1.57
C VAL A 327 -6.54 -2.56 -0.92
N PRO A 328 -6.97 -2.21 0.30
CA PRO A 328 -6.44 -1.05 1.00
C PRO A 328 -5.04 -1.35 1.54
N VAL A 329 -4.29 -0.28 1.85
CA VAL A 329 -2.94 -0.39 2.39
C VAL A 329 -2.91 0.05 3.85
N HIS A 330 -2.29 -0.75 4.71
CA HIS A 330 -2.10 -0.38 6.11
C HIS A 330 -1.21 0.85 6.24
N VAL A 331 -1.57 1.74 7.15
CA VAL A 331 -0.82 2.96 7.45
C VAL A 331 -0.38 2.94 8.92
N SER A 332 0.88 3.28 9.18
CA SER A 332 1.36 3.47 10.54
C SER A 332 0.68 4.69 11.17
N ARG A 333 0.19 4.55 12.41
CA ARG A 333 -0.41 5.67 13.16
C ARG A 333 0.50 6.87 13.34
N GLN A 334 1.82 6.63 13.43
CA GLN A 334 2.81 7.71 13.52
C GLN A 334 2.87 8.61 12.28
N ARG A 335 2.25 8.17 11.17
CA ARG A 335 2.16 8.91 9.92
C ARG A 335 0.72 9.27 9.55
N ARG A 336 -0.23 9.09 10.48
CA ARG A 336 -1.65 9.44 10.30
C ARG A 336 -1.82 10.90 9.87
N ARG A 337 -1.24 11.83 10.63
CA ARG A 337 -1.32 13.28 10.35
C ARG A 337 -0.65 13.66 9.03
N GLU A 338 0.50 13.08 8.75
CA GLU A 338 1.25 13.27 7.50
C GLU A 338 0.40 12.86 6.29
N LEU A 339 -0.18 11.66 6.31
CA LEU A 339 -1.04 11.19 5.22
C LEU A 339 -2.35 11.96 5.13
N ALA A 340 -3.00 12.24 6.26
CA ALA A 340 -4.26 12.99 6.27
C ALA A 340 -4.06 14.40 5.69
N GLY A 341 -2.98 15.08 6.08
CA GLY A 341 -2.60 16.38 5.52
C GLY A 341 -2.28 16.30 4.03
N LEU A 342 -1.53 15.27 3.61
CA LEU A 342 -1.24 15.02 2.20
C LEU A 342 -2.52 14.84 1.39
N LEU A 343 -3.44 13.97 1.82
CA LEU A 343 -4.70 13.72 1.11
C LEU A 343 -5.59 14.96 1.06
N ALA A 344 -5.64 15.76 2.14
CA ALA A 344 -6.41 17.00 2.19
C ALA A 344 -5.88 18.08 1.22
N SER A 345 -4.60 18.02 0.82
CA SER A 345 -3.99 18.96 -0.11
C SER A 345 -4.33 18.75 -1.59
N GLY A 346 -5.06 17.67 -1.92
CA GLY A 346 -5.32 17.27 -3.31
C GLY A 346 -4.04 16.79 -4.04
N PRO A 347 -3.37 15.75 -3.53
CA PRO A 347 -2.06 15.33 -4.02
C PRO A 347 -2.14 14.64 -5.38
N SER A 348 -1.03 14.66 -6.12
CA SER A 348 -0.85 13.82 -7.30
C SER A 348 -0.69 12.34 -6.91
N MET A 349 -0.85 11.42 -7.88
CA MET A 349 -0.64 10.00 -7.63
C MET A 349 0.79 9.69 -7.20
N GLU A 350 1.77 10.38 -7.78
CA GLU A 350 3.18 10.23 -7.46
C GLU A 350 3.47 10.64 -6.02
N GLN A 351 2.84 11.73 -5.54
CA GLN A 351 2.97 12.17 -4.16
C GLN A 351 2.36 11.15 -3.18
N ILE A 352 1.21 10.55 -3.51
CA ILE A 352 0.64 9.45 -2.71
C ILE A 352 1.57 8.23 -2.73
N ALA A 353 2.13 7.87 -3.88
CA ALA A 353 3.06 6.76 -4.00
C ALA A 353 4.35 7.00 -3.18
N ASP A 354 4.89 8.23 -3.20
CA ASP A 354 6.06 8.64 -2.43
C ASP A 354 5.85 8.53 -0.92
N PHE A 355 4.62 8.72 -0.44
CA PHE A 355 4.32 8.47 0.96
C PHE A 355 4.63 7.01 1.36
N PHE A 356 4.45 6.05 0.45
CA PHE A 356 4.77 4.63 0.67
C PHE A 356 6.19 4.24 0.21
N ALA A 357 7.05 5.22 -0.08
CA ALA A 357 8.46 4.98 -0.37
C ALA A 357 9.21 4.48 0.88
N PRO A 358 10.37 3.80 0.71
CA PRO A 358 11.21 3.37 1.83
C PRO A 358 11.49 4.55 2.75
N GLN A 359 11.18 4.41 4.03
CA GLN A 359 11.50 5.46 4.99
C GLN A 359 13.02 5.51 5.21
N PRO A 360 13.60 6.71 5.42
CA PRO A 360 14.97 6.80 5.88
C PRO A 360 15.09 6.15 7.27
N PRO A 361 16.23 5.50 7.58
CA PRO A 361 16.43 4.85 8.87
C PRO A 361 16.35 5.88 10.00
N VAL A 362 15.61 5.53 11.05
CA VAL A 362 15.51 6.36 12.26
C VAL A 362 16.89 6.45 12.92
N GLN A 363 17.32 7.68 13.18
CA GLN A 363 18.61 7.93 13.84
C GLN A 363 18.37 8.07 15.35
N PHE A 364 19.07 7.26 16.15
CA PHE A 364 19.01 7.35 17.60
C PHE A 364 20.22 8.13 18.11
N ARG A 365 19.95 9.21 18.86
CA ARG A 365 20.98 10.02 19.49
C ARG A 365 20.77 10.13 21.00
N ASN A 366 21.83 10.38 21.76
CA ASN A 366 21.70 10.81 23.15
C ASN A 366 21.44 12.34 23.21
N SER A 367 21.20 12.89 24.39
CA SER A 367 20.98 14.32 24.64
C SER A 367 22.21 15.17 24.39
N ASP A 368 23.40 14.58 24.32
CA ASP A 368 24.64 15.27 23.96
C ASP A 368 24.82 15.36 22.43
N GLY A 369 23.93 14.72 21.66
CA GLY A 369 23.95 14.70 20.20
C GLY A 369 24.77 13.56 19.60
N ASP A 370 25.33 12.67 20.41
CA ASP A 370 26.09 11.51 19.96
C ASP A 370 25.15 10.40 19.47
N ASP A 371 25.66 9.56 18.56
CA ASP A 371 25.03 8.28 18.22
C ASP A 371 24.94 7.35 19.44
N ILE A 372 23.85 6.58 19.52
CA ILE A 372 23.69 5.59 20.58
C ILE A 372 24.52 4.33 20.29
N TYR A 373 25.34 3.94 21.26
CA TYR A 373 26.08 2.69 21.28
C TYR A 373 25.74 1.87 22.53
N GLU A 374 25.72 0.55 22.39
CA GLU A 374 25.90 -0.37 23.50
C GLU A 374 27.40 -0.48 23.76
N CYS A 375 27.91 0.35 24.67
CA CYS A 375 29.33 0.42 25.01
C CYS A 375 29.56 -0.07 26.43
N HIS A 376 30.41 -1.09 26.60
CA HIS A 376 30.89 -1.50 27.90
C HIS A 376 32.34 -2.00 27.87
N VAL A 377 33.05 -1.80 28.98
CA VAL A 377 34.44 -2.22 29.18
C VAL A 377 34.56 -2.87 30.55
N THR A 378 35.12 -4.06 30.58
CA THR A 378 35.39 -4.78 31.83
C THR A 378 36.86 -4.63 32.20
N TYR A 379 37.09 -4.11 33.40
CA TYR A 379 38.41 -3.95 34.00
C TYR A 379 38.61 -4.97 35.11
N ARG A 380 39.79 -5.57 35.16
CA ARG A 380 40.28 -6.27 36.36
C ARG A 380 40.91 -5.26 37.29
N VAL A 381 40.39 -5.18 38.51
CA VAL A 381 40.82 -4.19 39.50
C VAL A 381 41.28 -4.90 40.78
N PRO A 382 42.58 -4.83 41.12
CA PRO A 382 43.08 -5.25 42.43
C PRO A 382 42.32 -4.52 43.54
N HIS A 383 41.92 -5.23 44.60
CA HIS A 383 41.16 -4.64 45.71
C HIS A 383 39.84 -3.97 45.29
N SER A 384 39.11 -4.57 44.33
CA SER A 384 37.87 -4.02 43.74
C SER A 384 36.87 -3.45 44.73
N GLN A 385 36.70 -4.06 45.91
CA GLN A 385 35.81 -3.55 46.96
C GLN A 385 36.24 -2.16 47.45
N GLN A 386 37.53 -1.95 47.74
CA GLN A 386 38.04 -0.67 48.22
C GLN A 386 37.91 0.40 47.14
N THR A 387 38.21 0.05 45.88
CA THR A 387 38.00 0.94 44.74
C THR A 387 36.52 1.31 44.59
N PHE A 388 35.62 0.34 44.74
CA PHE A 388 34.19 0.56 44.64
C PHE A 388 33.67 1.46 45.77
N ASP A 389 34.16 1.30 46.99
CA ASP A 389 33.82 2.15 48.13
C ASP A 389 34.20 3.62 47.87
N VAL A 390 35.35 3.88 47.23
CA VAL A 390 35.75 5.25 46.82
C VAL A 390 34.91 5.77 45.65
N LEU A 391 34.50 4.91 44.72
CA LEU A 391 33.61 5.31 43.62
C LEU A 391 32.22 5.70 44.14
N ILE A 392 31.72 5.08 45.22
CA ILE A 392 30.46 5.48 45.88
C ILE A 392 30.52 6.92 46.41
N GLU A 393 31.70 7.43 46.79
CA GLU A 393 31.85 8.83 47.22
C GLU A 393 31.77 9.84 46.06
N ARG A 394 32.03 9.39 44.82
CA ARG A 394 32.06 10.23 43.61
C ARG A 394 30.83 10.08 42.73
N LEU A 395 30.18 8.92 42.78
CA LEU A 395 29.06 8.52 41.94
C LEU A 395 27.84 8.19 42.81
N THR A 396 26.66 8.11 42.19
CA THR A 396 25.44 7.77 42.92
C THR A 396 25.31 6.25 43.02
N ARG A 397 25.29 5.68 44.23
CA ARG A 397 25.00 4.26 44.42
C ARG A 397 23.53 3.98 44.08
N THR A 398 23.29 3.09 43.11
CA THR A 398 21.95 2.72 42.65
C THR A 398 21.55 1.31 43.09
N ASP A 399 22.51 0.45 43.40
CA ASP A 399 22.29 -0.92 43.91
C ASP A 399 23.48 -1.34 44.82
N GLU A 400 23.45 -2.57 45.37
CA GLU A 400 24.51 -3.10 46.22
C GLU A 400 25.88 -3.03 45.52
N ASP A 401 25.93 -3.42 44.25
CA ASP A 401 27.15 -3.50 43.43
C ASP A 401 27.12 -2.61 42.17
N VAL A 402 26.28 -1.58 42.15
CA VAL A 402 26.17 -0.64 41.03
C VAL A 402 26.26 0.82 41.48
N VAL A 403 27.15 1.58 40.85
CA VAL A 403 27.20 3.05 40.94
C VAL A 403 26.94 3.66 39.57
N ALA A 404 26.27 4.80 39.55
CA ALA A 404 25.85 5.48 38.33
C ALA A 404 26.35 6.93 38.30
N TRP A 405 26.70 7.39 37.10
CA TRP A 405 27.09 8.76 36.83
C TRP A 405 25.90 9.54 36.31
N HIS A 406 25.51 10.58 37.05
CA HIS A 406 24.28 11.32 36.81
C HIS A 406 24.54 12.80 36.51
N ARG A 407 23.62 13.41 35.75
CA ARG A 407 23.57 14.85 35.51
C ARG A 407 22.19 15.40 35.89
N GLN A 408 22.17 16.41 36.75
CA GLN A 408 20.97 17.15 37.10
C GLN A 408 20.58 18.08 35.94
N LEU A 409 19.32 18.01 35.50
CA LEU A 409 18.78 18.84 34.42
C LEU A 409 18.02 20.05 35.00
N PRO A 410 17.91 21.17 34.25
CA PRO A 410 17.23 22.38 34.72
C PRO A 410 15.73 22.20 35.05
N ASP A 411 15.11 21.16 34.50
CA ASP A 411 13.70 20.80 34.73
C ASP A 411 13.52 19.87 35.95
N GLY A 412 14.58 19.62 36.71
CA GLY A 412 14.57 18.78 37.91
C GLY A 412 14.75 17.28 37.64
N ARG A 413 14.85 16.85 36.37
CA ARG A 413 15.13 15.44 36.05
C ARG A 413 16.60 15.09 36.26
N VAL A 414 16.86 13.83 36.60
CA VAL A 414 18.22 13.28 36.76
C VAL A 414 18.54 12.35 35.61
N LEU A 415 19.48 12.75 34.76
CA LEU A 415 19.91 11.98 33.59
C LEU A 415 21.00 10.97 33.97
N ASN A 416 20.86 9.72 33.55
CA ASN A 416 21.89 8.69 33.70
C ASN A 416 22.84 8.68 32.49
N LEU A 417 24.11 8.98 32.74
CA LEU A 417 25.16 9.06 31.71
C LEU A 417 25.97 7.76 31.58
N GLY A 418 25.88 6.85 32.55
CA GLY A 418 26.61 5.58 32.55
C GLY A 418 26.69 4.95 33.93
N VAL A 419 27.08 3.68 33.97
CA VAL A 419 27.13 2.88 35.21
C VAL A 419 28.45 2.14 35.33
N ILE A 420 28.86 1.88 36.56
CA ILE A 420 29.95 0.96 36.91
C ILE A 420 29.35 -0.13 37.79
N GLN A 421 29.40 -1.37 37.30
CA GLN A 421 28.95 -2.56 38.02
C GLN A 421 30.15 -3.38 38.50
N ARG A 422 30.11 -3.82 39.75
CA ARG A 422 31.11 -4.71 40.34
C ARG A 422 30.67 -6.16 40.25
N THR A 423 31.57 -7.04 39.84
CA THR A 423 31.37 -8.50 39.86
C THR A 423 32.66 -9.17 40.28
N GLY A 424 32.76 -9.57 41.55
CA GLY A 424 34.01 -10.09 42.12
C GLY A 424 35.12 -9.04 42.09
N ASP A 425 36.25 -9.33 41.44
CA ASP A 425 37.34 -8.36 41.24
C ASP A 425 37.34 -7.68 39.87
N ASP A 426 36.23 -7.78 39.14
CA ASP A 426 36.04 -7.11 37.87
C ASP A 426 35.03 -5.95 38.03
N LEU A 427 35.30 -4.82 37.38
CA LEU A 427 34.42 -3.66 37.27
C LEU A 427 34.05 -3.45 35.80
N THR A 428 32.76 -3.50 35.49
CA THR A 428 32.23 -3.24 34.14
C THR A 428 31.68 -1.82 34.07
N VAL A 429 32.32 -0.99 33.26
CA VAL A 429 31.90 0.37 32.95
C VAL A 429 31.03 0.33 31.70
N ALA A 430 29.82 0.89 31.75
CA ALA A 430 28.90 0.91 30.62
C ALA A 430 28.29 2.29 30.41
N SER A 431 28.09 2.67 29.15
CA SER A 431 27.42 3.93 28.77
C SER A 431 26.79 3.80 27.37
N ASN A 432 25.90 4.73 27.04
CA ASN A 432 25.20 4.78 25.75
C ASN A 432 25.96 5.54 24.64
N SER A 433 27.15 6.09 24.91
CA SER A 433 28.04 6.62 23.87
C SER A 433 29.53 6.38 24.20
N PRO A 434 30.41 6.27 23.18
CA PRO A 434 31.85 6.13 23.41
C PRO A 434 32.47 7.31 24.16
N ALA A 435 31.95 8.52 23.95
CA ALA A 435 32.41 9.73 24.64
C ALA A 435 32.12 9.65 26.14
N ARG A 436 30.85 9.38 26.51
CA ARG A 436 30.44 9.19 27.92
C ARG A 436 31.16 8.00 28.56
N LEU A 437 31.37 6.91 27.83
CA LEU A 437 32.14 5.76 28.30
C LEU A 437 33.57 6.18 28.66
N ALA A 438 34.28 6.90 27.78
CA ALA A 438 35.65 7.33 28.02
C ALA A 438 35.78 8.26 29.24
N GLU A 439 34.79 9.14 29.46
CA GLU A 439 34.73 9.99 30.65
C GLU A 439 34.56 9.16 31.93
N LEU A 440 33.67 8.17 31.92
CA LEU A 440 33.46 7.29 33.06
C LEU A 440 34.65 6.35 33.32
N GLU A 441 35.32 5.89 32.26
CA GLU A 441 36.59 5.14 32.35
C GLU A 441 37.70 6.00 32.97
N THR A 442 37.74 7.29 32.67
CA THR A 442 38.71 8.23 33.28
C THR A 442 38.47 8.32 34.78
N GLN A 443 37.20 8.45 35.22
CA GLN A 443 36.86 8.46 36.64
C GLN A 443 37.26 7.17 37.35
N LEU A 444 37.11 6.01 36.71
CA LEU A 444 37.59 4.73 37.25
C LEU A 444 39.12 4.71 37.39
N ARG A 445 39.85 5.10 36.34
CA ARG A 445 41.33 5.07 36.34
C ARG A 445 41.95 6.08 37.31
N ASP A 446 41.27 7.18 37.60
CA ASP A 446 41.69 8.12 38.63
C ASP A 446 41.67 7.51 40.04
N VAL A 447 40.81 6.53 40.28
CA VAL A 447 40.70 5.82 41.56
C VAL A 447 41.54 4.54 41.58
N ALA A 448 41.61 3.83 40.45
CA ALA A 448 42.37 2.60 40.26
C ALA A 448 43.28 2.69 39.02
N PRO A 449 44.43 3.39 39.12
CA PRO A 449 45.37 3.51 38.00
C PRO A 449 45.96 2.17 37.57
N GLU A 450 45.94 1.16 38.44
CA GLU A 450 46.37 -0.21 38.19
C GLU A 450 45.31 -1.12 37.52
N ALA A 451 44.12 -0.58 37.22
CA ALA A 451 43.07 -1.32 36.53
C ALA A 451 43.54 -1.80 35.14
N THR A 452 43.35 -3.09 34.86
CA THR A 452 43.74 -3.69 33.57
C THR A 452 42.51 -4.06 32.75
N GLU A 453 42.42 -3.55 31.52
CA GLU A 453 41.31 -3.85 30.61
C GLU A 453 41.31 -5.35 30.23
N ARG A 454 40.16 -6.01 30.36
CA ARG A 454 39.96 -7.41 29.97
C ARG A 454 39.21 -7.56 28.66
N ALA A 455 38.13 -6.80 28.52
CA ALA A 455 37.25 -6.89 27.38
C ALA A 455 36.58 -5.54 27.13
N ARG A 456 36.39 -5.22 25.85
CA ARG A 456 35.70 -4.03 25.38
C ARG A 456 34.69 -4.43 24.33
N HIS A 457 33.49 -3.88 24.47
CA HIS A 457 32.41 -4.01 23.51
C HIS A 457 31.89 -2.61 23.17
N ALA A 458 31.69 -2.38 21.89
CA ALA A 458 31.04 -1.18 21.38
C ALA A 458 30.28 -1.56 20.12
N LYS A 459 28.95 -1.49 20.18
CA LYS A 459 28.09 -1.75 19.04
C LYS A 459 27.13 -0.59 18.86
N ARG A 460 27.12 0.02 17.68
CA ARG A 460 26.16 1.07 17.34
C ARG A 460 24.75 0.47 17.30
N VAL A 461 23.78 1.15 17.90
CA VAL A 461 22.38 0.70 17.97
C VAL A 461 21.60 1.14 16.73
N SER A 462 21.92 2.32 16.16
CA SER A 462 21.27 2.82 14.95
C SER A 462 21.84 2.20 13.67
N GLU A 463 20.99 2.06 12.65
CA GLU A 463 21.40 1.71 11.28
C GLU A 463 22.24 2.83 10.65
N GLU A 464 23.10 2.47 9.68
CA GLU A 464 23.89 3.45 8.94
C GLU A 464 22.97 4.42 8.20
N SER A 465 23.30 5.71 8.26
CA SER A 465 22.59 6.74 7.49
C SER A 465 22.79 6.48 6.01
N ASP A 466 21.69 6.46 5.26
CA ASP A 466 21.68 6.36 3.80
C ASP A 466 21.79 7.73 3.11
N GLY A 467 22.10 8.79 3.87
CA GLY A 467 22.23 10.16 3.39
C GLY A 467 20.92 10.92 3.26
N ARG A 468 19.76 10.28 3.49
CA ARG A 468 18.45 10.95 3.53
C ARG A 468 18.16 11.48 4.94
N GLU A 469 17.59 12.68 5.04
CA GLU A 469 17.20 13.25 6.33
C GLU A 469 16.04 12.44 6.93
N GLY A 470 16.35 11.64 7.96
CA GLY A 470 15.39 10.85 8.72
C GLY A 470 15.02 11.47 10.07
N ARG A 471 14.00 10.88 10.73
CA ARG A 471 13.61 11.27 12.09
C ARG A 471 14.76 10.94 13.05
N THR A 472 15.13 11.92 13.88
CA THR A 472 16.07 11.72 14.99
C THR A 472 15.29 11.53 16.28
N ILE A 473 15.52 10.42 16.99
CA ILE A 473 14.95 10.15 18.30
C ILE A 473 16.05 10.30 19.35
N ILE A 474 15.80 11.13 20.36
CA ILE A 474 16.68 11.25 21.53
C ILE A 474 16.33 10.11 22.50
N LEU A 475 17.28 9.23 22.78
CA LEU A 475 17.13 8.11 23.70
C LEU A 475 17.96 8.35 24.97
N GLU A 476 17.28 8.49 26.11
CA GLU A 476 17.93 8.73 27.39
C GLU A 476 17.29 7.92 28.52
N SER A 477 18.11 7.58 29.52
CA SER A 477 17.67 6.93 30.76
C SER A 477 17.64 7.95 31.88
N TYR A 478 16.47 8.14 32.51
CA TYR A 478 16.31 9.03 33.66
C TYR A 478 16.18 8.24 34.96
N PHE A 479 16.75 8.76 36.04
CA PHE A 479 16.56 8.22 37.38
C PHE A 479 15.28 8.80 37.99
N LEU A 480 14.39 7.93 38.46
CA LEU A 480 13.21 8.33 39.23
C LEU A 480 13.55 8.15 40.72
N GLU A 481 13.54 9.24 41.49
CA GLU A 481 13.64 9.13 42.94
C GLU A 481 12.44 8.34 43.48
N ALA A 482 12.69 7.12 43.94
CA ALA A 482 11.71 6.32 44.68
C ALA A 482 11.47 6.95 46.06
N THR A 483 10.68 8.02 46.11
CA THR A 483 10.19 8.55 47.39
C THR A 483 9.07 7.64 47.90
N ALA A 484 9.41 6.78 48.86
CA ALA A 484 8.51 6.07 49.78
C ALA A 484 7.21 5.50 49.17
N ALA A 485 7.26 4.86 48.00
CA ALA A 485 6.21 3.95 47.55
C ALA A 485 6.56 2.56 48.07
N THR A 486 5.73 2.01 48.95
CA THR A 486 5.95 0.70 49.57
C THR A 486 5.68 -0.48 48.62
N ASP A 487 5.17 -0.23 47.41
CA ASP A 487 4.94 -1.25 46.38
C ASP A 487 5.26 -0.70 44.96
N ALA A 488 5.84 -1.54 44.10
CA ALA A 488 6.25 -1.17 42.74
C ALA A 488 5.07 -0.80 41.81
N ASP A 489 3.87 -1.32 42.10
CA ASP A 489 2.64 -1.03 41.35
C ASP A 489 2.15 0.41 41.58
N ASP A 490 2.30 0.94 42.81
CA ASP A 490 1.91 2.31 43.17
C ASP A 490 2.81 3.36 42.51
N ALA A 491 4.11 3.07 42.38
CA ALA A 491 5.04 3.95 41.67
C ALA A 491 4.72 4.01 40.16
N THR A 492 4.31 2.89 39.59
CA THR A 492 3.97 2.78 38.15
C THR A 492 2.68 3.50 37.79
N ASP A 493 1.62 3.37 38.60
CA ASP A 493 0.37 4.11 38.36
C ASP A 493 0.57 5.63 38.51
N ARG A 494 1.47 6.08 39.41
CA ARG A 494 1.86 7.49 39.52
C ARG A 494 2.54 7.99 38.26
N ILE A 495 3.51 7.26 37.70
CA ILE A 495 4.19 7.63 36.44
C ILE A 495 3.17 7.82 35.31
N SER A 496 2.23 6.89 35.18
CA SER A 496 1.17 6.96 34.17
C SER A 496 0.30 8.21 34.35
N ARG A 497 -0.12 8.54 35.58
CA ARG A 497 -0.93 9.73 35.89
C ARG A 497 -0.18 11.03 35.66
N ASP A 498 1.09 11.10 36.04
CA ASP A 498 1.92 12.30 35.84
C ASP A 498 2.13 12.55 34.34
N ALA A 499 2.36 11.49 33.56
CA ALA A 499 2.44 11.57 32.10
C ALA A 499 1.12 12.05 31.48
N GLU A 500 -0.03 11.54 31.95
CA GLU A 500 -1.36 11.98 31.51
C GLU A 500 -1.61 13.46 31.83
N ALA A 501 -1.32 13.89 33.06
CA ALA A 501 -1.48 15.28 33.48
C ALA A 501 -0.62 16.22 32.64
N SER A 502 0.66 15.87 32.45
CA SER A 502 1.57 16.62 31.59
C SER A 502 1.05 16.66 30.15
N TRP A 503 0.61 15.53 29.59
CA TRP A 503 0.14 15.45 28.21
C TRP A 503 -1.11 16.31 27.97
N LEU A 504 -2.06 16.32 28.91
CA LEU A 504 -3.32 17.08 28.81
C LEU A 504 -3.10 18.60 28.69
N ASP A 505 -2.01 19.12 29.26
CA ASP A 505 -1.69 20.55 29.29
C ASP A 505 -0.52 20.92 28.35
N THR A 506 0.06 19.94 27.65
CA THR A 506 1.19 20.18 26.72
C THR A 506 0.69 20.90 25.46
N PRO A 507 1.15 22.13 25.16
CA PRO A 507 0.81 22.82 23.91
C PRO A 507 1.40 22.10 22.71
N GLY A 508 0.79 22.27 21.54
CA GLY A 508 1.32 21.67 20.30
C GLY A 508 0.89 20.21 20.06
N VAL A 509 0.12 19.60 20.96
CA VAL A 509 -0.37 18.23 20.78
C VAL A 509 -1.41 18.19 19.66
N ILE A 510 -2.29 19.18 19.58
CA ILE A 510 -3.34 19.33 18.55
C ILE A 510 -3.13 20.65 17.80
N GLY A 511 -2.34 20.63 16.72
CA GLY A 511 -1.92 21.88 16.06
C GLY A 511 -1.07 22.70 17.03
N ASP A 512 -1.51 23.92 17.36
CA ASP A 512 -0.87 24.76 18.38
C ASP A 512 -1.47 24.60 19.79
N LEU A 513 -2.55 23.82 19.93
CA LEU A 513 -3.32 23.68 21.17
C LEU A 513 -2.86 22.50 22.02
N SER A 514 -3.07 22.62 23.33
CA SER A 514 -3.09 21.48 24.25
C SER A 514 -4.36 20.64 24.11
N PRO A 515 -4.37 19.38 24.57
CA PRO A 515 -5.58 18.54 24.56
C PRO A 515 -6.78 19.16 25.28
N ARG A 516 -6.58 19.84 26.42
CA ARG A 516 -7.68 20.53 27.13
C ARG A 516 -8.24 21.71 26.35
N GLU A 517 -7.38 22.52 25.74
CA GLU A 517 -7.80 23.63 24.90
C GLU A 517 -8.55 23.12 23.66
N ALA A 518 -8.07 22.03 23.05
CA ALA A 518 -8.73 21.37 21.94
C ALA A 518 -10.11 20.81 22.33
N ALA A 519 -10.26 20.24 23.54
CA ALA A 519 -11.54 19.78 24.06
C ALA A 519 -12.53 20.93 24.33
N ALA A 520 -12.00 22.09 24.72
CA ALA A 520 -12.80 23.29 24.92
C ALA A 520 -13.29 23.93 23.61
N SER A 521 -12.60 23.66 22.49
CA SER A 521 -12.88 24.22 21.17
C SER A 521 -14.27 23.88 20.63
N ASP A 522 -14.88 24.85 19.96
CA ASP A 522 -16.14 24.68 19.23
C ASP A 522 -15.93 24.16 17.79
N ASP A 523 -14.68 24.14 17.30
CA ASP A 523 -14.35 23.64 15.96
C ASP A 523 -14.46 22.10 15.91
N PRO A 524 -15.37 21.54 15.11
CA PRO A 524 -15.50 20.10 14.95
C PRO A 524 -14.22 19.41 14.47
N ALA A 525 -13.41 20.05 13.62
CA ALA A 525 -12.16 19.48 13.12
C ALA A 525 -11.11 19.34 14.22
N ILE A 526 -11.03 20.33 15.12
CA ILE A 526 -10.13 20.27 16.29
C ILE A 526 -10.57 19.13 17.24
N ARG A 527 -11.88 18.99 17.49
CA ARG A 527 -12.41 17.90 18.33
C ARG A 527 -12.19 16.52 17.69
N ALA A 528 -12.30 16.41 16.37
CA ALA A 528 -12.03 15.20 15.63
C ALA A 528 -10.54 14.79 15.70
N GLU A 529 -9.63 15.75 15.56
CA GLU A 529 -8.20 15.51 15.71
C GLU A 529 -7.82 15.15 17.15
N LEU A 530 -8.44 15.78 18.16
CA LEU A 530 -8.28 15.39 19.56
C LEU A 530 -8.68 13.94 19.78
N ARG A 531 -9.86 13.54 19.30
CA ARG A 531 -10.33 12.15 19.38
C ARG A 531 -9.35 11.19 18.71
N SER A 532 -8.93 11.48 17.48
CA SER A 532 -7.94 10.67 16.75
C SER A 532 -6.60 10.57 17.50
N THR A 533 -6.18 11.64 18.20
CA THR A 533 -4.94 11.64 18.98
C THR A 533 -5.06 10.79 20.25
N VAL A 534 -6.21 10.80 20.92
CA VAL A 534 -6.47 9.88 22.05
C VAL A 534 -6.55 8.43 21.54
N ASP A 535 -7.12 8.20 20.35
CA ASP A 535 -7.14 6.89 19.71
C ASP A 535 -5.71 6.41 19.35
N ASP A 536 -4.78 7.33 19.02
CA ASP A 536 -3.36 6.99 18.83
C ASP A 536 -2.71 6.48 20.14
N VAL A 537 -3.04 7.10 21.28
CA VAL A 537 -2.60 6.62 22.61
C VAL A 537 -3.17 5.23 22.91
N GLU A 538 -4.45 5.01 22.65
CA GLU A 538 -5.09 3.70 22.85
C GLU A 538 -4.49 2.63 21.95
N ALA A 539 -4.22 2.96 20.69
CA ALA A 539 -3.62 2.02 19.77
C ALA A 539 -2.22 1.58 20.19
N MET A 540 -1.40 2.50 20.72
CA MET A 540 -0.10 2.17 21.30
C MET A 540 -0.25 1.19 22.47
N LEU A 541 -1.16 1.47 23.40
CA LEU A 541 -1.44 0.58 24.53
C LEU A 541 -1.86 -0.83 24.04
N LEU A 542 -2.82 -0.92 23.12
CA LEU A 542 -3.30 -2.19 22.58
C LEU A 542 -2.21 -2.94 21.80
N GLN A 543 -1.35 -2.24 21.08
CA GLN A 543 -0.23 -2.84 20.36
C GLN A 543 0.78 -3.45 21.33
N THR A 544 1.15 -2.73 22.40
CA THR A 544 2.04 -3.23 23.46
C THR A 544 1.45 -4.48 24.13
N GLN A 545 0.14 -4.49 24.42
CA GLN A 545 -0.55 -5.67 24.97
C GLN A 545 -0.49 -6.88 24.03
N ARG A 546 -0.78 -6.68 22.74
CA ARG A 546 -0.75 -7.75 21.74
C ARG A 546 0.66 -8.31 21.54
N ALA A 547 1.69 -7.48 21.71
CA ALA A 547 3.09 -7.89 21.68
C ALA A 547 3.53 -8.64 22.96
N GLY A 548 2.67 -8.75 23.98
CA GLY A 548 3.01 -9.36 25.27
C GLY A 548 4.00 -8.53 26.09
N GLN A 549 4.13 -7.23 25.76
CA GLN A 549 5.05 -6.33 26.44
C GLN A 549 4.38 -5.67 27.66
N PRO A 550 5.15 -5.28 28.70
CA PRO A 550 4.61 -4.54 29.83
C PRO A 550 3.98 -3.21 29.38
N THR A 551 2.76 -2.94 29.85
CA THR A 551 2.05 -1.66 29.62
C THR A 551 2.21 -0.68 30.79
N THR A 552 3.00 -1.07 31.78
CA THR A 552 3.36 -0.30 32.97
C THR A 552 3.93 1.07 32.58
N GLY A 553 3.33 2.15 33.08
CA GLY A 553 3.77 3.53 32.82
C GLY A 553 3.21 4.16 31.53
N LEU A 554 2.46 3.42 30.71
CA LEU A 554 1.74 4.01 29.57
C LEU A 554 0.51 4.78 30.04
N MET A 555 0.10 5.81 29.29
CA MET A 555 -1.11 6.58 29.56
C MET A 555 -2.37 5.74 29.37
N SER A 556 -3.39 5.98 30.20
CA SER A 556 -4.72 5.38 30.13
C SER A 556 -5.66 6.20 29.24
N PRO A 557 -6.08 5.67 28.08
CA PRO A 557 -7.02 6.34 27.20
C PRO A 557 -8.38 6.60 27.87
N HIS A 558 -8.80 5.73 28.79
CA HIS A 558 -10.03 5.92 29.55
C HIS A 558 -9.97 7.19 30.41
N ARG A 559 -8.92 7.33 31.21
CA ARG A 559 -8.72 8.51 32.08
C ARG A 559 -8.55 9.78 31.26
N LEU A 560 -7.85 9.70 30.12
CA LEU A 560 -7.75 10.83 29.20
C LEU A 560 -9.12 11.25 28.66
N ARG A 561 -9.97 10.31 28.23
CA ARG A 561 -11.33 10.62 27.75
C ARG A 561 -12.21 11.21 28.85
N GLU A 562 -12.14 10.69 30.07
CA GLU A 562 -12.83 11.27 31.24
C GLU A 562 -12.35 12.69 31.54
N ALA A 563 -11.04 12.95 31.48
CA ALA A 563 -10.49 14.28 31.75
C ALA A 563 -10.80 15.32 30.65
N LEU A 564 -11.12 14.85 29.44
CA LEU A 564 -11.42 15.68 28.26
C LEU A 564 -12.93 15.83 27.99
N THR A 565 -13.78 15.10 28.69
CA THR A 565 -15.23 15.30 28.60
C THR A 565 -15.59 16.50 29.47
N LYS A 566 -16.27 17.49 28.87
CA LYS A 566 -16.84 18.61 29.65
C LYS A 566 -17.92 18.04 30.58
N ASP A 567 -17.88 18.42 31.85
CA ASP A 567 -19.09 18.42 32.71
C ASP A 567 -20.19 19.30 32.09
#